data_AF-A0A397AU41-F1
#
_entry.id   AF-A0A397AU41-F1
#
_cell.length_a   1.000
_cell.length_b   1.000
_cell.length_c   1.000
_cell.angle_alpha   90.00
_cell.angle_beta   90.00
_cell.angle_gamma   90.00
#
_symmetry.space_group_name_H-M   'P 1'
#
loop_
_entity.id
_entity.type
_entity.pdbx_description
1 polymer ?
#
loop_
_entity_poly.entity_id
_entity_poly.type
_entity_poly.pdbx_seq_one_letter_code
_entity_poly.pdbx_strand_id
1 'polypeptide(L)'
;VVSQAEHVTIHKDSVLALADKLERVYLGQKDSIHDQIAWDFGDVHYFADAKDGGPLTCQYVFVLDALNFCFWPTPEYVSHIGADYRVPQVLRPEGVLQYSLALDALIQAKTPIPSGSLMEVEIRACTIQAVEQLHAVLTAKGHRIKVIELDWLLWQIGENAKDHLPNHHRTWSVFY
;
A
#
# COMPACT_ATOMS: atom_id res chain seq x y z
N VAL A 1 13.59 3.73 -11.55
CA VAL A 1 12.12 3.64 -11.78
C VAL A 1 11.44 4.93 -11.33
N VAL A 2 11.30 5.23 -10.04
CA VAL A 2 10.51 6.40 -9.58
C VAL A 2 11.03 7.75 -10.10
N SER A 3 12.35 7.98 -10.10
CA SER A 3 12.94 9.23 -10.62
C SER A 3 12.82 9.43 -12.13
N GLN A 4 12.37 8.40 -12.85
CA GLN A 4 12.17 8.36 -14.30
C GLN A 4 10.72 8.00 -14.66
N ALA A 5 9.81 8.02 -13.68
CA ALA A 5 8.43 7.62 -13.90
C ALA A 5 7.71 8.63 -14.81
N GLU A 6 6.99 8.12 -15.82
CA GLU A 6 6.29 8.92 -16.81
C GLU A 6 4.77 8.95 -16.58
N HIS A 7 4.24 7.93 -15.92
CA HIS A 7 2.82 7.70 -15.70
C HIS A 7 2.37 7.93 -14.26
N VAL A 8 3.27 7.84 -13.28
CA VAL A 8 2.95 8.05 -11.86
C VAL A 8 3.91 9.07 -11.25
N THR A 9 3.36 10.11 -10.61
CA THR A 9 4.12 11.14 -9.90
C THR A 9 3.75 11.16 -8.42
N ILE A 10 4.75 11.33 -7.55
CA ILE A 10 4.56 11.48 -6.11
C ILE A 10 4.64 12.96 -5.73
N HIS A 11 3.60 13.49 -5.09
CA HIS A 11 3.57 14.88 -4.63
C HIS A 11 3.98 15.01 -3.17
N LYS A 12 5.11 15.68 -2.92
CA LYS A 12 5.67 15.86 -1.57
C LYS A 12 4.74 16.62 -0.63
N ASP A 13 4.09 17.68 -1.11
CA ASP A 13 3.17 18.46 -0.28
C ASP A 13 1.96 17.63 0.17
N SER A 14 1.45 16.76 -0.71
CA SER A 14 0.40 15.80 -0.38
C SER A 14 0.87 14.74 0.61
N VAL A 15 2.12 14.28 0.54
CA VAL A 15 2.70 13.36 1.54
C VAL A 15 2.71 14.03 2.92
N LEU A 16 3.13 15.29 3.01
CA LEU A 16 3.11 16.05 4.26
C LEU A 16 1.68 16.23 4.78
N ALA A 17 0.74 16.61 3.91
CA ALA A 17 -0.66 16.77 4.26
C ALA A 17 -1.31 15.46 4.76
N LEU A 18 -0.99 14.33 4.12
CA LEU A 18 -1.45 13.02 4.56
C LEU A 18 -0.82 12.62 5.90
N ALA A 19 0.47 12.88 6.11
CA ALA A 19 1.13 12.63 7.40
C ALA A 19 0.45 13.39 8.54
N ASP A 20 0.14 14.67 8.31
CA ASP A 20 -0.59 15.51 9.25
C ASP A 20 -2.00 14.99 9.53
N LYS A 21 -2.70 14.50 8.49
CA LYS A 21 -4.01 13.88 8.64
C LYS A 21 -3.93 12.59 9.46
N LEU A 22 -2.97 11.71 9.14
CA LEU A 22 -2.78 10.45 9.86
C LEU A 22 -2.44 10.69 11.32
N GLU A 23 -1.58 11.68 11.59
CA GLU A 23 -1.26 12.10 12.95
C GLU A 23 -2.52 12.55 13.71
N ARG A 24 -3.32 13.45 13.14
CA ARG A 24 -4.51 13.97 13.83
C ARG A 24 -5.57 12.91 14.09
N VAL A 25 -5.77 11.99 13.14
CA VAL A 25 -6.93 11.07 13.17
C VAL A 25 -6.59 9.74 13.81
N TYR A 26 -5.39 9.20 13.56
CA TYR A 26 -5.05 7.82 13.93
C TYR A 26 -3.89 7.74 14.95
N LEU A 27 -2.90 8.63 14.89
CA LEU A 27 -1.69 8.54 15.75
C LEU A 27 -1.70 9.53 16.94
N GLY A 28 -2.65 10.45 17.00
CA GLY A 28 -2.76 11.45 18.06
C GLY A 28 -3.16 10.88 19.42
N GLN A 29 -3.63 9.63 19.44
CA GLN A 29 -3.82 8.84 20.66
C GLN A 29 -2.53 8.06 20.91
N LYS A 30 -1.59 8.70 21.62
CA LYS A 30 -0.20 8.26 21.87
C LYS A 30 -0.01 6.81 22.31
N ASP A 31 -1.05 6.14 22.79
CA ASP A 31 -0.98 4.79 23.36
C ASP A 31 -1.79 3.73 22.59
N SER A 32 -2.57 4.09 21.55
CA SER A 32 -3.58 3.16 21.02
C SER A 32 -3.21 2.41 19.74
N ILE A 33 -2.29 2.89 18.91
CA ILE A 33 -2.03 2.18 17.64
C ILE A 33 -1.32 0.85 17.88
N HIS A 34 -0.34 0.80 18.79
CA HIS A 34 0.32 -0.46 19.15
C HIS A 34 -0.61 -1.43 19.90
N ASP A 35 -1.63 -0.93 20.60
CA ASP A 35 -2.57 -1.73 21.39
C ASP A 35 -3.84 -2.15 20.61
N GLN A 36 -4.17 -1.45 19.52
CA GLN A 36 -5.33 -1.75 18.66
C GLN A 36 -4.95 -2.43 17.35
N ILE A 37 -3.68 -2.33 16.95
CA ILE A 37 -3.15 -2.79 15.67
C ILE A 37 -1.85 -3.54 15.95
N ALA A 38 -2.01 -4.80 16.27
CA ALA A 38 -0.89 -5.66 16.59
C ALA A 38 -0.81 -6.71 15.47
N TRP A 39 0.31 -6.78 14.75
CA TRP A 39 0.49 -7.77 13.67
C TRP A 39 0.56 -9.23 14.21
N ASP A 40 0.66 -9.36 15.52
CA ASP A 40 0.46 -10.57 16.32
C ASP A 40 -1.00 -10.76 16.78
N PHE A 41 -1.96 -9.98 16.25
CA PHE A 41 -3.38 -10.16 16.54
C PHE A 41 -3.88 -11.43 15.82
N GLY A 42 -3.71 -12.56 16.51
CA GLY A 42 -3.95 -13.91 16.02
C GLY A 42 -2.65 -14.70 15.85
N ASP A 43 -2.65 -15.96 16.29
CA ASP A 43 -1.51 -16.90 16.21
C ASP A 43 -1.16 -17.36 14.78
N VAL A 44 -1.51 -16.58 13.76
CA VAL A 44 -1.41 -16.97 12.34
C VAL A 44 -0.18 -16.38 11.65
N HIS A 45 0.49 -15.41 12.28
CA HIS A 45 1.68 -14.75 11.73
C HIS A 45 2.96 -15.27 12.38
N TYR A 46 4.05 -15.35 11.61
CA TYR A 46 5.35 -15.76 12.14
C TYR A 46 6.05 -14.55 12.78
N PHE A 47 6.18 -14.54 14.11
CA PHE A 47 6.89 -13.48 14.86
C PHE A 47 7.89 -14.05 15.89
N ALA A 48 8.26 -15.32 15.76
CA ALA A 48 9.02 -16.05 16.79
C ALA A 48 10.40 -15.45 17.07
N ASP A 49 11.03 -14.81 16.07
CA ASP A 49 12.35 -14.17 16.19
C ASP A 49 12.28 -12.63 16.22
N ALA A 50 11.08 -12.04 16.26
CA ALA A 50 10.88 -10.60 16.17
C ALA A 50 11.56 -9.83 17.33
N LYS A 51 11.71 -10.47 18.50
CA LYS A 51 12.40 -9.89 19.66
C LYS A 51 13.93 -9.93 19.53
N ASP A 52 14.45 -10.76 18.63
CA ASP A 52 15.88 -11.04 18.44
C ASP A 52 16.37 -10.54 17.07
N GLY A 53 15.89 -9.37 16.64
CA GLY A 53 16.27 -8.74 15.38
C GLY A 53 15.51 -9.24 14.14
N GLY A 54 14.72 -10.30 14.25
CA GLY A 54 13.64 -10.66 13.33
C GLY A 54 14.01 -10.98 11.87
N PRO A 55 15.15 -11.60 11.51
CA PRO A 55 15.45 -11.90 10.11
C PRO A 55 14.42 -12.81 9.42
N LEU A 56 13.85 -13.79 10.12
CA LEU A 56 12.82 -14.68 9.59
C LEU A 56 11.43 -14.02 9.61
N THR A 57 11.15 -13.18 10.61
CA THR A 57 9.95 -12.32 10.59
C THR A 57 9.99 -11.38 9.37
N CYS A 58 11.16 -10.80 9.05
CA CYS A 58 11.32 -9.97 7.85
C CYS A 58 11.14 -10.79 6.57
N GLN A 59 11.71 -12.00 6.47
CA GLN A 59 11.50 -12.88 5.32
C GLN A 59 10.02 -13.29 5.17
N TYR A 60 9.35 -13.64 6.26
CA TYR A 60 7.93 -13.95 6.25
C TYR A 60 7.09 -12.76 5.80
N VAL A 61 7.42 -11.53 6.25
CA VAL A 61 6.79 -10.31 5.75
C VAL A 61 7.06 -10.12 4.26
N PHE A 62 8.28 -10.34 3.77
CA PHE A 62 8.57 -10.27 2.33
C PHE A 62 7.80 -11.31 1.53
N VAL A 63 7.62 -12.52 2.07
CA VAL A 63 6.81 -13.57 1.45
C VAL A 63 5.33 -13.19 1.45
N LEU A 64 4.78 -12.69 2.57
CA LEU A 64 3.40 -12.22 2.62
C LEU A 64 3.16 -11.04 1.69
N ASP A 65 4.09 -10.10 1.61
CA ASP A 65 4.03 -8.96 0.69
C ASP A 65 4.03 -9.47 -0.76
N ALA A 66 4.97 -10.36 -1.08
CA ALA A 66 5.01 -11.05 -2.37
C ALA A 66 3.80 -11.96 -2.62
N LEU A 67 3.01 -12.35 -1.63
CA LEU A 67 1.77 -13.11 -1.82
C LEU A 67 0.56 -12.17 -1.96
N ASN A 68 0.50 -11.08 -1.21
CA ASN A 68 -0.56 -10.07 -1.24
C ASN A 68 -0.60 -9.29 -2.56
N PHE A 69 0.54 -9.12 -3.23
CA PHE A 69 0.61 -8.54 -4.57
C PHE A 69 0.17 -9.50 -5.70
N CYS A 70 -0.17 -10.76 -5.39
CA CYS A 70 0.00 -11.84 -6.36
C CYS A 70 -1.17 -12.82 -6.50
N PHE A 71 -2.30 -12.63 -5.80
CA PHE A 71 -3.46 -13.48 -6.02
C PHE A 71 -4.41 -12.92 -7.09
N TRP A 72 -4.60 -13.71 -8.15
CA TRP A 72 -5.76 -13.65 -9.03
C TRP A 72 -6.25 -15.07 -9.33
N PRO A 73 -7.55 -15.37 -9.20
CA PRO A 73 -8.11 -16.60 -9.70
C PRO A 73 -8.18 -16.59 -11.24
N THR A 74 -8.11 -17.78 -11.84
CA THR A 74 -8.35 -18.01 -13.28
C THR A 74 -9.74 -17.52 -13.70
N PRO A 75 -10.03 -17.33 -15.01
CA PRO A 75 -11.32 -16.83 -15.50
C PRO A 75 -12.54 -17.62 -15.04
N GLU A 76 -12.34 -18.85 -14.58
CA GLU A 76 -13.36 -19.78 -14.09
C GLU A 76 -13.74 -19.52 -12.62
N TYR A 77 -12.95 -18.73 -11.87
CA TYR A 77 -13.15 -18.42 -10.46
C TYR A 77 -13.15 -16.91 -10.18
N VAL A 78 -13.71 -16.10 -11.09
CA VAL A 78 -13.82 -14.65 -10.96
C VAL A 78 -14.90 -14.28 -9.94
N SER A 79 -14.63 -14.51 -8.67
CA SER A 79 -15.30 -13.80 -7.59
C SER A 79 -14.37 -13.73 -6.38
N HIS A 80 -13.74 -12.57 -6.19
CA HIS A 80 -13.35 -12.00 -4.89
C HIS A 80 -11.90 -12.12 -4.36
N ILE A 81 -10.91 -12.58 -5.12
CA ILE A 81 -9.51 -12.53 -4.63
C ILE A 81 -8.61 -11.86 -5.67
N GLY A 82 -8.72 -10.55 -5.78
CA GLY A 82 -7.71 -9.75 -6.49
C GLY A 82 -6.70 -9.25 -5.47
N ALA A 83 -5.42 -9.22 -5.82
CA ALA A 83 -4.39 -8.55 -5.04
C ALA A 83 -4.90 -7.20 -4.54
N ASP A 84 -4.83 -6.96 -3.23
CA ASP A 84 -5.49 -5.82 -2.60
C ASP A 84 -4.72 -4.52 -2.89
N TYR A 85 -5.04 -3.85 -4.00
CA TYR A 85 -4.45 -2.55 -4.42
C TYR A 85 -4.96 -1.37 -3.60
N ARG A 86 -5.14 -1.58 -2.31
CA ARG A 86 -5.83 -0.64 -1.46
C ARG A 86 -4.98 0.57 -1.13
N VAL A 87 -3.70 0.36 -0.84
CA VAL A 87 -2.75 1.42 -0.56
C VAL A 87 -2.66 2.43 -1.71
N PRO A 88 -2.40 2.05 -2.99
CA PRO A 88 -2.43 3.02 -4.08
C PRO A 88 -3.80 3.66 -4.28
N GLN A 89 -4.91 2.95 -4.04
CA GLN A 89 -6.26 3.56 -4.09
C GLN A 89 -6.46 4.63 -3.03
N VAL A 90 -5.87 4.50 -1.85
CA VAL A 90 -5.94 5.49 -0.76
C VAL A 90 -5.03 6.68 -1.07
N LEU A 91 -3.82 6.44 -1.57
CA LEU A 91 -2.86 7.52 -1.84
C LEU A 91 -3.31 8.47 -2.98
N ARG A 92 -4.13 8.00 -3.91
CA ARG A 92 -4.64 8.81 -5.04
C ARG A 92 -5.55 9.97 -4.63
N PRO A 93 -6.69 9.76 -3.94
CA PRO A 93 -7.59 10.84 -3.53
C PRO A 93 -6.93 11.79 -2.52
N GLU A 94 -5.94 11.32 -1.76
CA GLU A 94 -5.10 12.17 -0.90
C GLU A 94 -4.08 13.01 -1.70
N GLY A 95 -4.05 12.87 -3.03
CA GLY A 95 -3.17 13.61 -3.92
C GLY A 95 -1.70 13.19 -3.85
N VAL A 96 -1.38 12.12 -3.12
CA VAL A 96 0.01 11.62 -2.98
C VAL A 96 0.47 10.99 -4.29
N LEU A 97 -0.37 10.13 -4.90
CA LEU A 97 -0.11 9.57 -6.22
C LEU A 97 -0.98 10.28 -7.26
N GLN A 98 -0.32 10.94 -8.22
CA GLN A 98 -0.99 11.46 -9.41
C GLN A 98 -0.66 10.58 -10.61
N TYR A 99 -1.70 10.15 -11.33
CA TYR A 99 -1.56 9.36 -12.55
C TYR A 99 -1.65 10.25 -13.78
N SER A 100 -0.91 9.89 -14.82
CA SER A 100 -1.06 10.48 -16.16
C SER A 100 -2.48 10.26 -16.70
N LEU A 101 -2.93 11.13 -17.61
CA LEU A 101 -4.26 11.04 -18.22
C LEU A 101 -4.51 9.68 -18.90
N ALA A 102 -3.49 9.13 -19.56
CA ALA A 102 -3.59 7.83 -20.23
C ALA A 102 -3.79 6.69 -19.22
N LEU A 103 -3.01 6.69 -18.13
CA LEU A 103 -3.13 5.69 -17.07
C LEU A 103 -4.48 5.78 -16.36
N ASP A 104 -4.92 6.99 -16.03
CA ASP A 104 -6.22 7.18 -15.38
C ASP A 104 -7.38 6.72 -16.27
N ALA A 105 -7.34 7.03 -17.57
CA ALA A 105 -8.36 6.58 -18.52
C ALA A 105 -8.49 5.04 -18.56
N LEU A 106 -7.37 4.30 -18.56
CA LEU A 106 -7.37 2.84 -18.51
C LEU A 106 -8.02 2.32 -17.22
N ILE A 107 -7.67 2.92 -16.08
CA ILE A 107 -8.20 2.54 -14.77
C ILE A 107 -9.71 2.82 -14.67
N GLN A 108 -10.17 3.98 -15.15
CA GLN A 108 -11.60 4.31 -15.17
C GLN A 108 -12.38 3.35 -16.08
N ALA A 109 -11.82 3.01 -17.24
CA ALA A 109 -12.40 2.04 -18.16
C ALA A 109 -12.29 0.58 -17.66
N LYS A 110 -11.64 0.34 -16.51
CA LYS A 110 -11.34 -1.01 -15.98
C LYS A 110 -10.59 -1.88 -16.99
N THR A 111 -9.84 -1.24 -17.90
CA THR A 111 -9.02 -1.91 -18.90
C THR A 111 -7.81 -2.52 -18.20
N PRO A 112 -7.51 -3.81 -18.43
CA PRO A 112 -6.32 -4.41 -17.83
C PRO A 112 -5.03 -3.72 -18.31
N ILE A 113 -4.18 -3.38 -17.35
CA ILE A 113 -2.82 -2.91 -17.59
C ILE A 113 -1.92 -4.16 -17.70
N PRO A 114 -1.08 -4.28 -18.75
CA PRO A 114 -0.25 -5.46 -18.91
C PRO A 114 0.77 -5.62 -17.78
N SER A 115 0.96 -6.85 -17.31
CA SER A 115 2.00 -7.18 -16.31
C SER A 115 3.39 -6.85 -16.84
N GLY A 116 4.22 -6.21 -16.01
CA GLY A 116 5.57 -5.77 -16.40
C GLY A 116 5.60 -4.56 -17.33
N SER A 117 4.44 -3.95 -17.65
CA SER A 117 4.41 -2.66 -18.35
C SER A 117 4.96 -1.55 -17.46
N LEU A 118 5.46 -0.47 -18.08
CA LEU A 118 5.92 0.71 -17.34
C LEU A 118 4.84 1.25 -16.40
N MET A 119 3.59 1.32 -16.85
CA MET A 119 2.47 1.76 -16.01
C MET A 119 2.28 0.91 -14.76
N GLU A 120 2.29 -0.42 -14.88
CA GLU A 120 2.14 -1.32 -13.72
C GLU A 120 3.34 -1.23 -12.77
N VAL A 121 4.55 -1.28 -13.32
CA VAL A 121 5.80 -1.18 -12.56
C VAL A 121 5.90 0.16 -11.82
N GLU A 122 5.52 1.25 -12.47
CA GLU A 122 5.51 2.58 -11.87
C GLU A 122 4.48 2.72 -10.76
N ILE A 123 3.26 2.17 -10.93
CA ILE A 123 2.26 2.18 -9.86
C ILE A 123 2.85 1.51 -8.62
N ARG A 124 3.46 0.33 -8.76
CA ARG A 124 4.03 -0.41 -7.63
C ARG A 124 5.21 0.31 -7.00
N ALA A 125 6.19 0.70 -7.81
CA ALA A 125 7.39 1.37 -7.33
C ALA A 125 7.08 2.71 -6.65
N CYS A 126 6.17 3.50 -7.23
CA CYS A 126 5.78 4.79 -6.65
C CYS A 126 4.93 4.62 -5.39
N THR A 127 4.14 3.56 -5.27
CA THR A 127 3.41 3.24 -4.03
C THR A 127 4.38 2.99 -2.89
N ILE A 128 5.36 2.09 -3.08
CA ILE A 128 6.38 1.78 -2.07
C ILE A 128 7.13 3.05 -1.66
N GLN A 129 7.62 3.81 -2.64
CA GLN A 129 8.37 5.04 -2.39
C GLN A 129 7.53 6.13 -1.70
N ALA A 130 6.22 6.18 -1.95
CA ALA A 130 5.31 7.11 -1.28
C ALA A 130 5.10 6.71 0.19
N VAL A 131 4.92 5.42 0.48
CA VAL A 131 4.80 4.90 1.85
C VAL A 131 6.09 5.13 2.64
N GLU A 132 7.26 4.92 2.03
CA GLU A 132 8.56 5.23 2.66
C GLU A 132 8.72 6.72 2.97
N GLN A 133 8.32 7.61 2.05
CA GLN A 133 8.35 9.06 2.29
C GLN A 133 7.40 9.46 3.43
N LEU A 134 6.20 8.89 3.46
CA LEU A 134 5.22 9.12 4.52
C LEU A 134 5.73 8.64 5.88
N HIS A 135 6.35 7.44 5.91
CA HIS A 135 6.99 6.88 7.10
C HIS A 135 8.11 7.77 7.63
N ALA A 136 8.98 8.27 6.74
CA ALA A 136 10.06 9.17 7.10
C ALA A 136 9.54 10.48 7.72
N VAL A 137 8.46 11.05 7.16
CA VAL A 137 7.81 12.26 7.71
C VAL A 137 7.26 11.99 9.10
N LEU A 138 6.52 10.89 9.30
CA LEU A 138 5.96 10.54 10.61
C LEU A 138 7.05 10.29 11.66
N THR A 139 8.13 9.62 11.27
CA THR A 139 9.30 9.37 12.13
C THR A 139 9.99 10.68 12.52
N ALA A 140 10.17 11.60 11.57
CA ALA A 140 10.74 12.92 11.83
C ALA A 140 9.88 13.76 12.79
N LYS A 141 8.56 13.51 12.84
CA LYS A 141 7.63 14.12 13.81
C LYS A 141 7.63 13.43 15.18
N GLY A 142 8.42 12.37 15.36
CA GLY A 142 8.62 11.67 16.63
C GLY A 142 7.75 10.44 16.84
N HIS A 143 6.98 10.01 15.83
CA HIS A 143 6.19 8.77 15.91
C HIS A 143 7.08 7.55 15.75
N ARG A 144 6.78 6.48 16.49
CA ARG A 144 7.49 5.19 16.44
C ARG A 144 6.68 4.11 15.73
N ILE A 145 6.18 4.44 14.54
CA ILE A 145 5.45 3.50 13.68
C ILE A 145 6.43 2.71 12.81
N LYS A 146 6.24 1.40 12.64
CA LYS A 146 6.99 0.58 11.69
C LYS A 146 6.40 0.74 10.29
N VAL A 147 7.22 0.52 9.25
CA VAL A 147 6.75 0.60 7.84
C VAL A 147 5.57 -0.35 7.59
N ILE A 148 5.62 -1.56 8.15
CA ILE A 148 4.53 -2.56 8.04
C ILE A 148 3.24 -2.12 8.74
N GLU A 149 3.35 -1.44 9.89
CA GLU A 149 2.19 -0.92 10.63
C GLU A 149 1.54 0.23 9.85
N LEU A 150 2.35 1.06 9.19
CA LEU A 150 1.87 2.12 8.31
C LEU A 150 1.16 1.56 7.06
N ASP A 151 1.76 0.55 6.42
CA ASP A 151 1.16 -0.10 5.26
C ASP A 151 -0.21 -0.71 5.61
N TRP A 152 -0.27 -1.45 6.72
CA TRP A 152 -1.52 -2.03 7.21
C TRP A 152 -2.56 -0.98 7.59
N LEU A 153 -2.15 0.12 8.24
CA LEU A 153 -3.06 1.25 8.52
C LEU A 153 -3.65 1.82 7.23
N LEU A 154 -2.84 2.06 6.20
CA LEU A 154 -3.29 2.57 4.91
C LEU A 154 -4.22 1.57 4.21
N TRP A 155 -3.89 0.28 4.26
CA TRP A 155 -4.75 -0.78 3.75
C TRP A 155 -6.10 -0.80 4.48
N GLN A 156 -6.12 -0.77 5.81
CA GLN A 156 -7.35 -0.79 6.61
C GLN A 156 -8.21 0.45 6.36
N ILE A 157 -7.60 1.64 6.24
CA ILE A 157 -8.29 2.87 5.85
C ILE A 157 -9.04 2.65 4.54
N GLY A 158 -8.37 2.07 3.56
CA GLY A 158 -9.02 1.86 2.28
C GLY A 158 -10.03 0.71 2.28
N GLU A 159 -9.81 -0.36 3.03
CA GLU A 159 -10.77 -1.45 3.14
C GLU A 159 -12.08 -0.97 3.75
N ASN A 160 -12.01 -0.12 4.78
CA ASN A 160 -13.17 0.53 5.39
C ASN A 160 -13.87 1.50 4.43
N ALA A 161 -13.15 2.06 3.45
CA ALA A 161 -13.67 3.02 2.48
C ALA A 161 -13.92 2.41 1.09
N LYS A 162 -13.89 1.08 0.94
CA LYS A 162 -13.80 0.40 -0.37
C LYS A 162 -14.87 0.77 -1.39
N ASP A 163 -16.08 1.08 -0.92
CA ASP A 163 -17.21 1.44 -1.77
C ASP A 163 -17.15 2.90 -2.26
N HIS A 164 -16.29 3.72 -1.65
CA HIS A 164 -16.12 5.15 -1.96
C HIS A 164 -14.78 5.46 -2.65
N LEU A 165 -13.89 4.47 -2.75
CA LEU A 165 -12.59 4.63 -3.39
C LEU A 165 -12.68 4.58 -4.92
N PRO A 166 -11.80 5.31 -5.63
CA PRO A 166 -11.73 5.25 -7.08
C PRO A 166 -11.33 3.85 -7.56
N ASN A 167 -11.64 3.51 -8.81
CA ASN A 167 -11.20 2.25 -9.42
C ASN A 167 -9.68 2.04 -9.25
N HIS A 168 -9.27 0.80 -8.98
CA HIS A 168 -7.86 0.38 -8.99
C HIS A 168 -7.45 -0.14 -10.37
N HIS A 169 -6.14 -0.14 -10.60
CA HIS A 169 -5.56 -0.82 -11.76
C HIS A 169 -5.79 -2.32 -11.68
N ARG A 170 -5.91 -2.96 -12.84
CA ARG A 170 -6.13 -4.40 -12.95
C ARG A 170 -5.05 -4.97 -13.83
N THR A 171 -4.32 -5.95 -13.34
CA THR A 171 -3.21 -6.56 -14.09
C THR A 171 -3.36 -8.05 -14.05
N TRP A 172 -3.38 -8.70 -15.22
CA TRP A 172 -3.31 -10.16 -15.31
C TRP A 172 -1.85 -10.60 -15.28
N SER A 173 -1.47 -11.44 -14.32
CA SER A 173 -0.16 -12.09 -14.28
C SER A 173 -0.29 -13.54 -13.85
N VAL A 174 0.58 -14.39 -14.39
CA VAL A 174 0.79 -15.79 -13.97
C VAL A 174 2.15 -15.98 -13.26
N PHE A 175 3.00 -14.95 -13.30
CA PHE A 175 4.30 -14.95 -12.65
C PHE A 175 4.17 -14.17 -11.37
N TYR A 176 4.23 -14.86 -10.23
CA TYR A 176 4.74 -14.39 -8.94
C TYR A 176 5.03 -15.59 -8.03
#